data_AF-A0A935LMA0-F1
#
_entry.id   AF-A0A935LMA0-F1
#
_cell.length_a   1.000
_cell.length_b   1.000
_cell.length_c   1.000
_cell.angle_alpha   90.00
_cell.angle_beta   90.00
_cell.angle_gamma   90.00
#
_symmetry.space_group_name_H-M   'P 1'
#
loop_
_entity.id
_entity.type
_entity.pdbx_description
1 polymer ?
#
loop_
_entity_poly.entity_id
_entity_poly.type
_entity_poly.pdbx_seq_one_letter_code
_entity_poly.pdbx_strand_id
1 'polypeptide(L)' 'MKEDGLKGVFIHSLALKPSDCGSPVIDLNNNLVGINIARYSRVGSLAVSDSTVLQFLKSAIIKEKR' A
#
# COMPACT_ATOMS: atom_id res chain seq x y z
N MET A 1 -19.03 1.74 -3.25
CA MET A 1 -18.15 1.28 -4.37
C MET A 1 -17.84 -0.17 -4.10
N LYS A 2 -18.03 -1.07 -5.07
CA LYS A 2 -17.83 -2.50 -4.84
C LYS A 2 -16.33 -2.82 -4.93
N GLU A 3 -15.76 -3.24 -3.81
CA GLU A 3 -14.32 -3.41 -3.53
C GLU A 3 -13.74 -4.74 -4.08
N ASP A 4 -14.39 -5.37 -5.05
CA ASP A 4 -14.09 -6.77 -5.40
C ASP A 4 -12.69 -6.96 -6.06
N GLY A 5 -12.07 -5.89 -6.57
CA GLY A 5 -10.80 -5.96 -7.32
C GLY A 5 -9.54 -5.54 -6.56
N LEU A 6 -9.65 -4.93 -5.38
CA LEU A 6 -8.51 -4.31 -4.68
C LEU A 6 -8.46 -4.76 -3.20
N LYS A 7 -8.46 -6.08 -2.98
CA LYS A 7 -8.25 -6.63 -1.64
C LYS A 7 -6.91 -6.15 -1.08
N GLY A 8 -6.94 -5.62 0.14
CA GLY A 8 -5.72 -5.15 0.81
C GLY A 8 -5.22 -3.79 0.34
N VAL A 9 -6.09 -2.98 -0.26
CA VAL A 9 -5.77 -1.59 -0.66
C VAL A 9 -6.72 -0.64 0.06
N PHE A 10 -6.22 0.52 0.47
CA PHE A 10 -7.01 1.59 1.06
C PHE A 10 -6.78 2.92 0.34
N ILE A 11 -7.73 3.84 0.50
CA ILE A 11 -7.66 5.21 -0.04
C ILE A 11 -7.29 6.17 1.09
N HIS A 12 -6.37 7.10 0.81
CA HIS A 12 -6.03 8.21 1.69
C HIS A 12 -5.97 9.53 0.91
N SER A 13 -5.92 10.65 1.64
CA SER A 13 -6.01 12.00 1.10
C SER A 13 -4.67 12.72 0.97
N LEU A 14 -3.54 12.04 1.19
CA LEU A 14 -2.23 12.65 1.00
C LEU A 14 -1.96 12.84 -0.50
N ALA A 15 -1.43 14.00 -0.85
CA ALA A 15 -1.00 14.29 -2.21
C ALA A 15 0.13 13.33 -2.61
N LEU A 16 -0.09 12.55 -3.66
CA LEU A 16 0.88 11.58 -4.17
C LEU A 16 1.38 12.03 -5.54
N LYS A 17 2.69 12.29 -5.66
CA LYS A 17 3.33 12.49 -6.96
C LYS A 17 3.66 11.12 -7.57
N PRO A 18 3.75 11.02 -8.91
CA PRO A 18 4.17 9.77 -9.56
C PRO A 18 5.55 9.27 -9.08
N SER A 19 6.46 10.18 -8.74
CA SER A 19 7.79 9.86 -8.18
C SER A 19 7.75 9.22 -6.80
N ASP A 20 6.64 9.38 -6.08
CA ASP A 20 6.48 8.97 -4.69
C ASP A 20 5.75 7.62 -4.59
N CYS A 21 5.33 7.04 -5.72
CA CYS A 21 4.83 5.66 -5.73
C CYS A 21 5.92 4.70 -5.26
N GLY A 22 5.55 3.71 -4.45
CA GLY A 22 6.46 2.82 -3.76
C GLY A 22 6.97 3.35 -2.42
N SER A 23 6.70 4.63 -2.08
CA SER A 23 7.06 5.17 -0.77
C SER A 23 6.15 4.61 0.34
N PRO A 24 6.63 4.57 1.60
CA PRO A 24 5.82 4.15 2.73
C PRO A 24 4.75 5.19 3.08
N VAL A 25 3.62 4.71 3.57
CA VAL A 25 2.60 5.49 4.27
C VAL A 25 2.78 5.28 5.77
N ILE A 26 2.99 6.36 6.49
CA ILE A 26 3.29 6.35 7.93
C ILE A 26 2.17 7.05 8.69
N ASP A 27 1.73 6.49 9.81
CA ASP A 27 0.76 7.11 10.71
C ASP A 27 1.40 8.14 11.67
N LEU A 28 0.59 8.78 12.51
CA LEU A 28 1.07 9.78 13.48
C LEU A 28 1.91 9.19 14.62
N ASN A 29 1.95 7.87 14.77
CA ASN A 29 2.73 7.14 15.76
C ASN A 29 3.98 6.50 15.14
N ASN A 30 4.36 6.90 13.92
CA ASN A 30 5.50 6.38 13.17
C ASN A 30 5.37 4.91 12.74
N ASN A 31 4.17 4.34 12.68
CA ASN A 31 3.95 2.99 12.17
C ASN A 31 3.79 2.99 10.64
N LEU A 32 4.35 1.98 9.98
CA LEU A 32 4.08 1.69 8.57
C LEU A 32 2.67 1.13 8.44
N VAL A 33 1.80 1.84 7.72
CA VAL A 33 0.41 1.41 7.47
C VAL A 33 0.17 0.97 6.03
N GLY A 34 1.10 1.27 5.11
CA GLY A 34 1.01 0.81 3.73
C GLY A 34 2.09 1.33 2.81
N ILE A 35 1.95 1.02 1.52
CA ILE A 35 2.84 1.49 0.44
C ILE A 35 2.00 2.17 -0.63
N ASN A 36 2.39 3.39 -1.00
CA ASN A 36 1.72 4.17 -2.05
C ASN A 36 1.82 3.46 -3.40
N ILE A 37 0.70 3.34 -4.14
CA ILE A 37 0.70 2.68 -5.46
C ILE A 37 0.25 3.58 -6.60
N ALA A 38 -0.76 4.42 -6.37
CA ALA A 38 -1.33 5.22 -7.45
C ALA A 38 -2.12 6.41 -6.91
N ARG A 39 -2.12 7.49 -7.68
CA ARG A 39 -3.11 8.56 -7.50
C ARG A 39 -4.40 8.12 -8.19
N TYR A 40 -5.46 7.92 -7.41
CA TYR A 40 -6.75 7.45 -7.90
C TYR A 40 -7.66 8.58 -8.36
N SER A 41 -7.58 9.75 -7.72
CA SER A 41 -8.38 10.91 -8.07
C SER A 41 -7.64 12.22 -7.79
N ARG A 42 -8.32 13.35 -7.96
CA ARG A 42 -7.76 14.66 -7.58
C ARG A 42 -7.36 14.71 -6.10
N VAL A 43 -8.10 14.03 -5.22
CA VAL A 43 -7.96 14.08 -3.75
C VAL A 43 -7.74 12.70 -3.10
N GLY A 44 -7.69 11.63 -3.89
CA GLY A 44 -7.57 10.27 -3.41
C GLY A 44 -6.32 9.59 -3.96
N SER A 45 -5.52 9.03 -3.07
CA SER A 45 -4.35 8.21 -3.35
C SER A 45 -4.59 6.81 -2.80
N LEU A 46 -4.11 5.79 -3.50
CA LEU A 46 -4.22 4.40 -3.13
C LEU A 46 -2.92 3.91 -2.52
N ALA A 47 -3.04 3.11 -1.47
CA ALA A 47 -1.93 2.41 -0.86
C ALA A 47 -2.30 0.95 -0.56
N VAL A 48 -1.35 0.05 -0.75
CA VAL A 48 -1.48 -1.36 -0.33
C VAL A 48 -1.22 -1.43 1.18
N SER A 49 -2.06 -2.15 1.92
CA SER A 49 -1.92 -2.31 3.36
C SER A 49 -0.62 -3.03 3.74
N ASP A 50 -0.07 -2.64 4.89
CA ASP A 50 1.06 -3.30 5.55
C ASP A 50 0.89 -4.83 5.66
N SER A 51 -0.30 -5.29 6.06
CA SER A 51 -0.69 -6.70 6.18
C SER A 51 -0.52 -7.45 4.86
N THR A 52 -0.94 -6.85 3.74
CA THR A 52 -0.83 -7.44 2.40
C THR A 52 0.64 -7.53 1.97
N VAL A 53 1.42 -6.47 2.21
CA VAL A 53 2.85 -6.43 1.91
C VAL A 53 3.59 -7.49 2.72
N LEU A 54 3.33 -7.59 4.02
CA LEU A 54 3.97 -8.57 4.90
C LEU A 54 3.62 -10.00 4.50
N GLN A 55 2.37 -10.27 4.12
CA GLN A 55 1.97 -11.59 3.61
C GLN A 55 2.73 -11.96 2.33
N PHE A 56 2.86 -11.00 1.39
CA PHE A 56 3.63 -11.19 0.17
C PHE A 56 5.11 -11.49 0.48
N LEU A 57 5.75 -10.68 1.33
CA LEU A 57 7.16 -10.87 1.70
C LEU A 57 7.41 -12.21 2.39
N LYS A 58 6.56 -12.61 3.34
CA LYS A 58 6.62 -13.95 3.97
C LYS A 58 6.58 -15.05 2.92
N SER A 59 5.68 -14.92 1.95
CA SER A 59 5.52 -15.90 0.87
C SER A 59 6.72 -15.93 -0.07
N ALA A 60 7.34 -14.78 -0.34
CA ALA A 60 8.53 -14.67 -1.19
C ALA A 60 9.77 -15.29 -0.50
N ILE A 61 10.01 -14.94 0.77
CA ILE A 61 11.16 -15.44 1.54
C ILE A 61 11.09 -16.96 1.74
N ILE A 62 9.90 -17.51 1.99
CA ILE A 62 9.73 -18.97 2.14
C ILE A 62 10.02 -19.71 0.84
N LYS A 63 9.72 -19.11 -0.33
CA LYS A 63 10.00 -19.72 -1.63
C LYS A 63 11.49 -19.79 -1.95
N GLU A 64 12.29 -18.87 -1.45
CA GLU A 64 13.73 -18.78 -1.74
C GLU A 64 14.58 -19.77 -0.92
N LYS A 65 14.00 -20.40 0.11
CA LYS A 65 14.65 -21.46 0.91
C LYS A 65 14.40 -22.89 0.40
N ARG A 66 13.82 -23.06 -0.79
CA ARG A 66 13.61 -24.38 -1.43
C ARG A 66 14.42 -24.52 -2.71
#